data_AF-A0AB35TAX5-F1
#
_entry.id   AF-A0AB35TAX5-F1
#
_cell.length_a   1.000
_cell.length_b   1.000
_cell.length_c   1.000
_cell.angle_alpha   90.00
_cell.angle_beta   90.00
_cell.angle_gamma   90.00
#
_symmetry.space_group_name_H-M   'P 1'
#
loop_
_entity.id
_entity.type
_entity.pdbx_description
1 polymer ?
#
loop_
_entity_poly.entity_id
_entity_poly.type
_entity_poly.pdbx_seq_one_letter_code
_entity_poly.pdbx_strand_id
1 'polypeptide(L)'
;MDYRRAVVFPGQGTTGGEVSGEVREAVEREVGGGEVPYQLAVFASSVTLFYRLREAGVEADVVAGHSLGEYAAAHAAGALTLDDGVRLVAARDRLMSEASEKNPGGMVAVIGADPRAVEEAVAGAEGVVVAANYNTPRQLVVSGERDALDRALENVKGRKVPLEVVGAFHSPLMRDASERMERLLEEVEFREPGVPIVSAASGELLADAGKVKAALRAQMLLPVRWVEVVEKLRELGVREVVECGEGGTLVRMLRDFKGVEISGEKAGEVLA
;
A
#
# COMPACT_ATOMS: atom_id res chain seq x y z
N MET A 1 16.04 -17.66 9.09
CA MET A 1 16.65 -16.32 8.99
C MET A 1 15.96 -15.49 10.04
N ASP A 2 16.71 -14.82 10.90
CA ASP A 2 16.18 -13.96 11.95
C ASP A 2 16.14 -12.53 11.38
N TYR A 3 15.01 -12.16 10.79
CA TYR A 3 14.85 -10.84 10.18
C TYR A 3 14.66 -9.85 11.32
N ARG A 4 15.60 -8.94 11.57
CA ARG A 4 15.49 -8.02 12.71
C ARG A 4 14.67 -6.79 12.36
N ARG A 5 14.94 -6.18 11.20
CA ARG A 5 14.36 -4.91 10.78
C ARG A 5 13.54 -5.04 9.50
N ALA A 6 12.31 -4.55 9.56
CA ALA A 6 11.48 -4.32 8.40
C ALA A 6 11.47 -2.84 8.03
N VAL A 7 11.63 -2.54 6.73
CA VAL A 7 11.32 -1.21 6.20
C VAL A 7 9.97 -1.26 5.50
N VAL A 8 9.05 -0.39 5.92
CA VAL A 8 7.66 -0.40 5.44
C VAL A 8 7.30 0.88 4.71
N PHE A 9 6.47 0.75 3.68
CA PHE A 9 6.11 1.84 2.78
C PHE A 9 4.60 2.09 2.81
N PRO A 10 4.13 3.30 3.15
CA PRO A 10 2.70 3.59 3.20
C PRO A 10 2.10 3.74 1.79
N GLY A 11 0.78 3.49 1.69
CA GLY A 11 0.03 3.71 0.46
C GLY A 11 -0.56 5.12 0.31
N GLN A 12 -0.43 5.94 1.36
CA GLN A 12 -0.96 7.29 1.47
C GLN A 12 -0.08 8.09 2.41
N GLY A 13 -0.01 9.40 2.23
CA GLY A 13 0.82 10.25 3.06
C GLY A 13 0.64 11.73 2.73
N THR A 14 1.47 12.54 3.39
CA THR A 14 1.58 13.97 3.09
C THR A 14 2.34 14.18 1.80
N THR A 15 1.74 14.91 0.86
CA THR A 15 2.45 15.48 -0.28
C THR A 15 3.21 16.71 0.21
N GLY A 16 4.52 16.77 -0.02
CA GLY A 16 5.36 17.89 0.43
C GLY A 16 6.69 17.48 1.07
N GLY A 17 6.94 16.18 1.21
CA GLY A 17 8.22 15.68 1.65
C GLY A 17 9.36 16.00 0.68
N GLU A 18 10.57 16.06 1.22
CA GLU A 18 11.76 16.32 0.41
C GLU A 18 11.99 15.18 -0.58
N VAL A 19 11.87 15.48 -1.88
CA VAL A 19 12.29 14.59 -2.98
C VAL A 19 13.57 15.16 -3.56
N SER A 20 14.63 14.37 -3.62
CA SER A 20 15.97 14.85 -4.01
C SER A 20 16.74 13.82 -4.85
N GLY A 21 17.89 14.25 -5.39
CA GLY A 21 18.81 13.41 -6.16
C GLY A 21 18.15 12.75 -7.37
N GLU A 22 18.53 11.51 -7.64
CA GLU A 22 18.03 10.73 -8.78
C GLU A 22 16.50 10.52 -8.77
N VAL A 23 15.87 10.52 -7.59
CA VAL A 23 14.41 10.39 -7.47
C VAL A 23 13.71 11.62 -8.05
N ARG A 24 14.21 12.82 -7.75
CA ARG A 24 13.68 14.06 -8.32
C ARG A 24 13.83 14.06 -9.84
N GLU A 25 15.01 13.71 -10.34
CA GLU A 25 15.29 13.68 -11.78
C GLU A 25 14.40 12.67 -12.51
N ALA A 26 14.16 11.49 -11.93
CA ALA A 26 13.27 10.49 -12.50
C ALA A 26 11.81 10.98 -12.57
N VAL A 27 11.31 11.59 -11.50
CA VAL A 27 9.98 12.20 -11.47
C VAL A 27 9.85 13.31 -12.51
N GLU A 28 10.83 14.22 -12.59
CA GLU A 28 10.83 15.33 -13.54
C GLU A 28 10.83 14.84 -15.00
N ARG A 29 11.58 13.78 -15.31
CA ARG A 29 11.57 13.14 -16.64
C ARG A 29 10.19 12.60 -17.00
N GLU A 30 9.51 11.95 -16.05
CA GLU A 30 8.19 11.36 -16.29
C GLU A 30 7.10 12.43 -16.45
N VAL A 31 7.08 13.47 -15.60
CA VAL A 31 6.02 14.48 -15.62
C VAL A 31 6.28 15.62 -16.60
N GLY A 32 7.51 15.77 -17.12
CA GLY A 32 7.87 16.79 -18.11
C GLY A 32 7.62 18.24 -17.63
N GLY A 33 7.75 18.49 -16.32
CA GLY A 33 7.44 19.79 -15.69
C GLY A 33 5.96 20.03 -15.40
N GLY A 34 5.08 19.05 -15.62
CA GLY A 34 3.69 19.08 -15.18
C GLY A 34 3.51 18.87 -13.67
N GLU A 35 2.26 18.91 -13.21
CA GLU A 35 1.92 18.58 -11.83
C GLU A 35 2.24 17.11 -11.53
N VAL A 36 2.88 16.87 -10.38
CA VAL A 36 3.24 15.52 -9.94
C VAL A 36 1.98 14.83 -9.40
N PRO A 37 1.54 13.68 -9.96
CA PRO A 37 0.39 12.94 -9.44
C PRO A 37 0.55 12.57 -7.96
N TYR A 38 -0.55 12.53 -7.21
CA TYR A 38 -0.52 12.30 -5.77
C TYR A 38 0.23 11.02 -5.39
N GLN A 39 -0.09 9.90 -6.02
CA GLN A 39 0.59 8.64 -5.72
C GLN A 39 2.07 8.68 -6.11
N LEU A 40 2.44 9.38 -7.18
CA LEU A 40 3.84 9.53 -7.56
C LEU A 40 4.61 10.37 -6.52
N ALA A 41 3.99 11.41 -5.97
CA ALA A 41 4.58 12.20 -4.90
C ALA A 41 4.82 11.36 -3.63
N VAL A 42 3.85 10.50 -3.25
CA VAL A 42 4.01 9.58 -2.11
C VAL A 42 5.13 8.57 -2.37
N PHE A 43 5.15 7.93 -3.55
CA PHE A 43 6.22 7.00 -3.93
C PHE A 43 7.60 7.68 -3.89
N ALA A 44 7.73 8.85 -4.51
CA ALA A 44 8.99 9.58 -4.58
C ALA A 44 9.51 9.95 -3.18
N SER A 45 8.65 10.49 -2.32
CA SER A 45 9.03 10.82 -0.93
C SER A 45 9.46 9.57 -0.15
N SER A 46 8.71 8.47 -0.27
CA SER A 46 9.04 7.19 0.36
C SER A 46 10.39 6.63 -0.10
N VAL A 47 10.70 6.69 -1.40
CA VAL A 47 11.98 6.21 -1.94
C VAL A 47 13.12 7.13 -1.53
N THR A 48 12.94 8.45 -1.53
CA THR A 48 13.96 9.38 -1.02
C THR A 48 14.29 9.12 0.45
N LEU A 49 13.28 8.87 1.31
CA LEU A 49 13.52 8.49 2.71
C LEU A 49 14.28 7.17 2.83
N PHE A 50 13.94 6.18 1.99
CA PHE A 50 14.65 4.90 1.96
C PHE A 50 16.13 5.07 1.60
N TYR A 51 16.44 5.88 0.59
CA TYR A 51 17.84 6.16 0.21
C TYR A 51 18.61 6.84 1.33
N ARG A 52 18.00 7.82 2.01
CA ARG A 52 18.63 8.48 3.16
C ARG A 52 18.90 7.52 4.31
N LEU A 53 17.98 6.59 4.58
CA LEU A 53 18.19 5.53 5.58
C LEU A 53 19.37 4.64 5.20
N ARG A 54 19.45 4.23 3.93
CA ARG A 54 20.57 3.45 3.39
C ARG A 54 21.90 4.17 3.53
N GLU A 55 21.95 5.46 3.18
CA GLU A 55 23.14 6.32 3.36
C GLU A 55 23.56 6.43 4.84
N ALA A 56 22.59 6.43 5.76
CA ALA A 56 22.82 6.42 7.20
C ALA A 56 23.18 5.02 7.76
N GLY A 57 23.29 3.99 6.91
CA GLY A 57 23.64 2.62 7.31
C GLY A 57 22.47 1.81 7.88
N VAL A 58 21.23 2.26 7.69
CA VAL A 58 20.02 1.54 8.08
C VAL A 58 19.60 0.61 6.93
N GLU A 59 19.95 -0.66 7.08
CA GLU A 59 19.60 -1.73 6.15
C GLU A 59 18.27 -2.39 6.54
N ALA A 60 17.51 -2.82 5.54
CA ALA A 60 16.28 -3.61 5.70
C ALA A 60 16.61 -5.10 5.57
N ASP A 61 16.12 -5.94 6.48
CA ASP A 61 16.20 -7.39 6.31
C ASP A 61 15.01 -7.91 5.47
N VAL A 62 13.88 -7.20 5.54
CA VAL A 62 12.62 -7.49 4.83
C VAL A 62 11.90 -6.17 4.55
N VAL A 63 11.13 -6.12 3.48
CA VAL A 63 10.30 -4.94 3.15
C VAL A 63 8.83 -5.29 3.00
N ALA A 64 7.96 -4.32 3.23
CA ALA A 64 6.52 -4.47 2.98
C ALA A 64 5.89 -3.13 2.57
N GLY A 65 4.85 -3.18 1.75
CA GLY A 65 4.17 -1.99 1.27
C GLY A 65 2.67 -2.07 1.48
N HIS A 66 2.03 -0.97 1.88
CA HIS A 66 0.58 -0.88 1.98
C HIS A 66 0.01 -0.32 0.68
N SER A 67 -0.80 -1.08 -0.07
CA SER A 67 -1.36 -0.64 -1.37
C SER A 67 -0.28 -0.10 -2.33
N LEU A 68 -0.32 1.18 -2.71
CA LEU A 68 0.71 1.87 -3.49
C LEU A 68 2.13 1.61 -2.96
N GLY A 69 2.30 1.49 -1.64
CA GLY A 69 3.59 1.23 -1.02
C GLY A 69 4.26 -0.06 -1.50
N GLU A 70 3.53 -1.03 -2.08
CA GLU A 70 4.17 -2.25 -2.63
C GLU A 70 5.07 -1.94 -3.83
N TYR A 71 4.83 -0.85 -4.57
CA TYR A 71 5.73 -0.40 -5.65
C TYR A 71 7.05 0.13 -5.06
N ALA A 72 6.98 0.90 -3.98
CA ALA A 72 8.16 1.38 -3.27
C ALA A 72 8.92 0.21 -2.60
N ALA A 73 8.20 -0.78 -2.05
CA ALA A 73 8.81 -2.00 -1.51
C ALA A 73 9.49 -2.84 -2.59
N ALA A 74 8.88 -3.01 -3.77
CA ALA A 74 9.48 -3.71 -4.90
C ALA A 74 10.76 -3.00 -5.38
N HIS A 75 10.75 -1.67 -5.42
CA HIS A 75 11.93 -0.89 -5.75
C HIS A 75 13.02 -1.02 -4.67
N ALA A 76 12.67 -0.87 -3.40
CA ALA A 76 13.60 -0.98 -2.28
C ALA A 76 14.25 -2.37 -2.16
N ALA A 77 13.52 -3.42 -2.55
CA ALA A 77 14.03 -4.78 -2.64
C ALA A 77 14.91 -5.03 -3.88
N GLY A 78 15.01 -4.07 -4.82
CA GLY A 78 15.75 -4.22 -6.08
C GLY A 78 15.00 -4.98 -7.18
N ALA A 79 13.75 -5.38 -6.94
CA ALA A 79 12.92 -6.08 -7.93
C ALA A 79 12.39 -5.15 -9.03
N LEU A 80 12.32 -3.84 -8.77
CA LEU A 80 11.84 -2.81 -9.70
C LEU A 80 12.86 -1.66 -9.81
N THR A 81 13.12 -1.16 -11.01
CA THR A 81 13.96 0.03 -11.19
C THR A 81 13.24 1.29 -10.70
N LEU A 82 14.00 2.34 -10.40
CA LEU A 82 13.42 3.64 -10.04
C LEU A 82 12.56 4.20 -11.18
N ASP A 83 13.09 4.19 -12.42
CA ASP A 83 12.37 4.72 -13.59
C ASP A 83 11.08 3.93 -13.89
N ASP A 84 11.11 2.60 -13.81
CA ASP A 84 9.89 1.79 -13.97
C ASP A 84 8.92 2.04 -12.82
N GLY A 85 9.41 2.17 -11.59
CA GLY A 85 8.59 2.53 -10.43
C GLY A 85 7.86 3.85 -10.62
N VAL A 86 8.56 4.89 -11.04
CA VAL A 86 7.99 6.20 -11.35
C VAL A 86 6.92 6.09 -12.44
N ARG A 87 7.25 5.48 -13.58
CA ARG A 87 6.33 5.32 -14.72
C ARG A 87 5.07 4.54 -14.35
N LEU A 88 5.23 3.41 -13.66
CA LEU A 88 4.13 2.55 -13.26
C LEU A 88 3.23 3.25 -12.23
N VAL A 89 3.79 3.97 -11.26
CA VAL A 89 3.00 4.68 -10.25
C VAL A 89 2.26 5.87 -10.85
N ALA A 90 2.89 6.64 -11.75
CA ALA A 90 2.21 7.71 -12.48
C ALA A 90 1.02 7.15 -13.28
N ALA A 91 1.22 6.04 -13.98
CA ALA A 91 0.16 5.36 -14.70
C ALA A 91 -0.93 4.83 -13.75
N ARG A 92 -0.57 4.22 -12.62
CA ARG A 92 -1.50 3.71 -11.60
C ARG A 92 -2.44 4.80 -11.12
N ASP A 93 -1.91 5.97 -10.78
CA ASP A 93 -2.68 7.14 -10.33
C ASP A 93 -3.74 7.55 -11.36
N ARG A 94 -3.30 7.75 -12.61
CA ARG A 94 -4.17 8.12 -13.73
C ARG A 94 -5.25 7.05 -13.98
N LEU A 95 -4.85 5.79 -14.09
CA LEU A 95 -5.75 4.67 -14.39
C LEU A 95 -6.83 4.50 -13.33
N MET A 96 -6.46 4.61 -12.05
CA MET A 96 -7.42 4.50 -10.96
C MET A 96 -8.37 5.70 -10.90
N SER A 97 -7.88 6.90 -11.24
CA SER A 97 -8.72 8.11 -11.35
C SER A 97 -9.75 7.97 -12.48
N GLU A 98 -9.31 7.60 -13.70
CA GLU A 98 -10.19 7.35 -14.84
C GLU A 98 -11.25 6.25 -14.56
N ALA A 99 -10.85 5.17 -13.89
CA ALA A 99 -11.79 4.12 -13.49
C ALA A 99 -12.81 4.62 -12.45
N SER A 100 -12.42 5.54 -11.57
CA SER A 100 -13.29 6.13 -10.56
C SER A 100 -14.30 7.12 -11.16
N GLU A 101 -13.90 7.85 -12.21
CA GLU A 101 -14.82 8.71 -12.99
C GLU A 101 -15.87 7.87 -13.72
N LYS A 102 -15.45 6.74 -14.31
CA LYS A 102 -16.33 5.82 -15.04
C LYS A 102 -17.25 5.04 -14.11
N ASN A 103 -16.74 4.63 -12.94
CA ASN A 103 -17.46 3.83 -11.95
C ASN A 103 -17.41 4.54 -10.58
N PRO A 104 -18.29 5.53 -10.34
CA PRO A 104 -18.28 6.28 -9.09
C PRO A 104 -18.55 5.38 -7.89
N GLY A 105 -17.72 5.51 -6.86
CA GLY A 105 -17.82 4.74 -5.63
C GLY A 105 -17.10 5.43 -4.49
N GLY A 106 -16.89 4.71 -3.39
CA GLY A 106 -16.17 5.25 -2.24
C GLY A 106 -15.56 4.16 -1.36
N MET A 107 -15.01 4.62 -0.24
CA MET A 107 -14.44 3.76 0.80
C MET A 107 -14.85 4.27 2.19
N VAL A 108 -15.14 3.36 3.10
CA VAL A 108 -15.52 3.66 4.49
C VAL A 108 -14.66 2.83 5.43
N ALA A 109 -13.90 3.51 6.30
CA ALA A 109 -13.23 2.86 7.42
C ALA A 109 -14.25 2.50 8.50
N VAL A 110 -14.26 1.23 8.91
CA VAL A 110 -15.09 0.69 9.98
C VAL A 110 -14.18 0.34 11.16
N ILE A 111 -14.36 1.06 12.26
CA ILE A 111 -13.48 1.03 13.43
C ILE A 111 -14.22 0.49 14.65
N GLY A 112 -13.64 -0.51 15.31
CA GLY A 112 -14.19 -1.13 16.51
C GLY A 112 -15.37 -2.07 16.25
N ALA A 113 -15.59 -2.47 15.00
CA ALA A 113 -16.49 -3.56 14.65
C ALA A 113 -15.81 -4.92 14.83
N ASP A 114 -16.61 -5.98 14.97
CA ASP A 114 -16.12 -7.35 14.73
C ASP A 114 -15.87 -7.51 13.23
N PRO A 115 -14.65 -7.85 12.77
CA PRO A 115 -14.36 -8.06 11.36
C PRO A 115 -15.30 -9.05 10.68
N ARG A 116 -15.72 -10.12 11.37
CA ARG A 116 -16.63 -11.12 10.81
C ARG A 116 -18.00 -10.55 10.49
N ALA A 117 -18.52 -9.70 11.37
CA ALA A 117 -19.80 -9.04 11.15
C ALA A 117 -19.76 -8.09 9.93
N VAL A 118 -18.59 -7.47 9.66
CA VAL A 118 -18.45 -6.66 8.45
C VAL A 118 -18.34 -7.53 7.20
N GLU A 119 -17.59 -8.62 7.26
CA GLU A 119 -17.49 -9.57 6.15
C GLU A 119 -18.84 -10.18 5.77
N GLU A 120 -19.65 -10.58 6.76
CA GLU A 120 -21.01 -11.06 6.55
C GLU A 120 -21.92 -10.00 5.91
N ALA A 121 -21.84 -8.75 6.39
CA ALA A 121 -22.62 -7.64 5.85
C ALA A 121 -22.24 -7.32 4.40
N VAL A 122 -20.95 -7.36 4.08
CA VAL A 122 -20.41 -7.16 2.73
C VAL A 122 -20.81 -8.31 1.80
N ALA A 123 -20.71 -9.57 2.25
CA ALA A 123 -21.06 -10.74 1.45
C ALA A 123 -22.55 -10.82 1.11
N GLY A 124 -23.42 -10.28 1.98
CA GLY A 124 -24.86 -10.19 1.76
C GLY A 124 -25.33 -8.92 1.04
N ALA A 125 -24.42 -8.03 0.65
CA ALA A 125 -24.79 -6.75 0.06
C ALA A 125 -25.32 -6.88 -1.37
N GLU A 126 -26.37 -6.11 -1.67
CA GLU A 126 -26.82 -5.91 -3.05
C GLU A 126 -26.02 -4.78 -3.72
N GLY A 127 -25.30 -5.11 -4.79
CA GLY A 127 -24.40 -4.21 -5.51
C GLY A 127 -22.92 -4.56 -5.28
N VAL A 128 -22.00 -3.76 -5.81
CA VAL A 128 -20.56 -3.97 -5.59
C VAL A 128 -20.14 -3.40 -4.24
N VAL A 129 -19.86 -4.27 -3.28
CA VAL A 129 -19.26 -3.94 -1.98
C VAL A 129 -18.25 -5.02 -1.60
N VAL A 130 -17.06 -4.62 -1.14
CA VAL A 130 -16.01 -5.54 -0.70
C VAL A 130 -15.26 -5.00 0.51
N ALA A 131 -14.71 -5.89 1.35
CA ALA A 131 -13.69 -5.51 2.32
C ALA A 131 -12.37 -5.26 1.57
N ALA A 132 -11.96 -4.00 1.49
CA ALA A 132 -10.82 -3.53 0.70
C ALA A 132 -9.52 -3.50 1.49
N ASN A 133 -9.58 -3.26 2.79
CA ASN A 133 -8.38 -3.23 3.62
C ASN A 133 -8.65 -3.84 5.00
N TYR A 134 -7.75 -4.71 5.45
CA TYR A 134 -7.67 -5.23 6.80
C TYR A 134 -6.45 -4.57 7.46
N ASN A 135 -6.59 -3.32 7.91
CA ASN A 135 -5.43 -2.53 8.35
C ASN A 135 -4.95 -2.92 9.75
N THR A 136 -5.88 -3.11 10.69
CA THR A 136 -5.56 -3.51 12.06
C THR A 136 -6.62 -4.48 12.58
N PRO A 137 -6.37 -5.20 13.69
CA PRO A 137 -7.39 -6.06 14.31
C PRO A 137 -8.68 -5.32 14.70
N ARG A 138 -8.65 -3.98 14.71
CA ARG A 138 -9.76 -3.10 15.12
C ARG A 138 -10.27 -2.21 13.99
N GLN A 139 -9.65 -2.25 12.81
CA GLN A 139 -10.00 -1.39 11.69
C GLN A 139 -9.93 -2.18 10.39
N LEU A 140 -11.02 -2.14 9.65
CA LEU A 140 -11.08 -2.52 8.24
C LEU A 140 -11.66 -1.39 7.40
N VAL A 141 -11.48 -1.43 6.09
CA VAL A 141 -12.06 -0.50 5.13
C VAL A 141 -12.90 -1.28 4.15
N VAL A 142 -14.11 -0.81 3.91
CA VAL A 142 -15.04 -1.36 2.93
C VAL A 142 -15.07 -0.42 1.72
N SER A 143 -15.07 -0.98 0.52
CA SER A 143 -15.08 -0.24 -0.74
C SER A 143 -16.21 -0.72 -1.64
N GLY A 144 -16.80 0.18 -2.42
CA GLY A 144 -17.90 -0.18 -3.31
C GLY A 144 -18.67 1.02 -3.84
N GLU A 145 -19.84 0.71 -4.40
CA GLU A 145 -20.86 1.70 -4.76
C GLU A 145 -21.35 2.43 -3.49
N ARG A 146 -21.56 3.75 -3.57
CA ARG A 146 -21.88 4.57 -2.39
C ARG A 146 -23.18 4.12 -1.70
N ASP A 147 -24.25 3.95 -2.48
CA ASP A 147 -25.53 3.54 -1.93
C ASP A 147 -25.49 2.11 -1.37
N ALA A 148 -24.70 1.22 -1.98
CA ALA A 148 -24.53 -0.15 -1.51
C ALA A 148 -23.71 -0.21 -0.21
N LEU A 149 -22.68 0.63 -0.08
CA LEU A 149 -21.91 0.79 1.17
C LEU A 149 -22.80 1.24 2.32
N ASP A 150 -23.64 2.26 2.10
CA ASP A 150 -24.52 2.79 3.13
C ASP A 150 -25.50 1.73 3.63
N ARG A 151 -26.13 0.98 2.71
CA ARG A 151 -27.03 -0.13 3.05
C ARG A 151 -26.29 -1.27 3.76
N ALA A 152 -25.16 -1.72 3.23
CA ALA A 152 -24.41 -2.84 3.79
C ALA A 152 -23.91 -2.53 5.21
N LEU A 153 -23.50 -1.30 5.47
CA LEU A 153 -22.94 -0.90 6.76
C LEU A 153 -24.00 -0.46 7.78
N GLU A 154 -25.26 -0.25 7.40
CA GLU A 154 -26.32 0.29 8.26
C GLU A 154 -26.37 -0.40 9.64
N ASN A 155 -26.39 -1.73 9.64
CA ASN A 155 -26.51 -2.55 10.84
C ASN A 155 -25.15 -2.98 11.46
N VAL A 156 -24.04 -2.63 10.80
CA VAL A 156 -22.70 -2.93 11.31
C VAL A 156 -22.40 -2.02 12.49
N LYS A 157 -22.10 -2.61 13.66
CA LYS A 157 -21.67 -1.85 14.83
C LYS A 157 -20.28 -1.26 14.62
N GLY A 158 -19.96 -0.17 15.32
CA GLY A 158 -18.66 0.50 15.22
C GLY A 158 -18.73 1.87 14.55
N ARG A 159 -17.64 2.62 14.65
CA ARG A 159 -17.51 3.95 14.06
C ARG A 159 -17.23 3.82 12.57
N LYS A 160 -18.01 4.52 11.75
CA LYS A 160 -17.88 4.55 10.30
C LYS A 160 -17.31 5.92 9.91
N VAL A 161 -16.24 5.92 9.13
CA VAL A 161 -15.55 7.13 8.68
C VAL A 161 -15.37 7.03 7.17
N PRO A 162 -16.15 7.78 6.37
CA PRO A 162 -15.90 7.91 4.94
C PRO A 162 -14.46 8.40 4.70
N LEU A 163 -13.77 7.79 3.75
CA LEU A 163 -12.43 8.21 3.37
C LEU A 163 -12.51 9.25 2.26
N GLU A 164 -11.65 10.28 2.34
CA GLU A 164 -11.49 11.31 1.32
C GLU A 164 -10.65 10.77 0.16
N VAL A 165 -11.22 9.85 -0.60
CA VAL A 165 -10.61 9.22 -1.78
C VAL A 165 -11.50 9.39 -2.99
N VAL A 166 -10.88 9.45 -4.17
CA VAL A 166 -11.58 9.71 -5.44
C VAL A 166 -12.40 8.52 -5.93
N GLY A 167 -12.21 7.31 -5.39
CA GLY A 167 -12.99 6.15 -5.81
C GLY A 167 -12.94 4.94 -4.90
N ALA A 168 -13.52 3.85 -5.40
CA ALA A 168 -13.65 2.58 -4.71
C ALA A 168 -12.45 1.65 -4.98
N PHE A 169 -11.30 1.94 -4.37
CA PHE A 169 -10.08 1.18 -4.59
C PHE A 169 -10.13 -0.22 -3.98
N HIS A 170 -9.33 -1.16 -4.53
CA HIS A 170 -9.31 -2.57 -4.11
C HIS A 170 -10.68 -3.24 -4.24
N SER A 171 -11.39 -2.94 -5.34
CA SER A 171 -12.74 -3.44 -5.61
C SER A 171 -12.92 -3.80 -7.08
N PRO A 172 -13.98 -4.56 -7.43
CA PRO A 172 -14.34 -4.85 -8.81
C PRO A 172 -14.54 -3.60 -9.69
N LEU A 173 -14.81 -2.42 -9.11
CA LEU A 173 -14.94 -1.17 -9.85
C LEU A 173 -13.61 -0.70 -10.47
N MET A 174 -12.49 -1.24 -10.02
CA MET A 174 -11.15 -0.95 -10.57
C MET A 174 -10.72 -1.91 -11.69
N ARG A 175 -11.62 -2.79 -12.20
CA ARG A 175 -11.27 -3.81 -13.21
C ARG A 175 -10.62 -3.23 -14.47
N ASP A 176 -11.18 -2.15 -15.00
CA ASP A 176 -10.66 -1.46 -16.20
C ASP A 176 -9.22 -0.95 -15.98
N ALA A 177 -8.97 -0.31 -14.82
CA ALA A 177 -7.64 0.14 -14.43
C ALA A 177 -6.68 -1.05 -14.26
N SER A 178 -7.12 -2.14 -13.62
CA SER A 178 -6.31 -3.33 -13.38
C SER A 178 -5.87 -4.01 -14.68
N GLU A 179 -6.76 -4.17 -15.65
CA GLU A 179 -6.45 -4.76 -16.95
C GLU A 179 -5.47 -3.89 -17.77
N ARG A 180 -5.57 -2.57 -17.65
CA ARG A 180 -4.63 -1.63 -18.28
C ARG A 180 -3.28 -1.62 -17.59
N MET A 181 -3.27 -1.69 -16.26
CA MET A 181 -2.06 -1.76 -15.45
C MET A 181 -1.29 -3.06 -15.74
N GLU A 182 -1.99 -4.18 -15.90
CA GLU A 182 -1.38 -5.46 -16.27
C GLU A 182 -0.54 -5.34 -17.55
N ARG A 183 -1.04 -4.67 -18.59
CA ARG A 183 -0.29 -4.48 -19.84
C ARG A 183 1.00 -3.70 -19.64
N LEU A 184 0.99 -2.67 -18.79
CA LEU A 184 2.18 -1.90 -18.47
C LEU A 184 3.19 -2.70 -17.65
N LEU A 185 2.72 -3.56 -16.74
CA LEU A 185 3.56 -4.47 -15.97
C LEU A 185 4.19 -5.55 -16.86
N GLU A 186 3.54 -5.94 -17.95
CA GLU A 186 4.12 -6.88 -18.92
C GLU A 186 5.33 -6.30 -19.68
N GLU A 187 5.42 -4.98 -19.82
CA GLU A 187 6.54 -4.29 -20.44
C GLU A 187 7.76 -4.13 -19.53
N VAL A 188 7.63 -4.45 -18.24
CA VAL A 188 8.68 -4.26 -17.24
C VAL A 188 9.38 -5.57 -16.91
N GLU A 189 10.70 -5.52 -16.89
CA GLU A 189 11.54 -6.60 -16.39
C GLU A 189 11.68 -6.51 -14.87
N PHE A 190 11.07 -7.48 -14.17
CA PHE A 190 11.25 -7.64 -12.74
C PHE A 190 12.49 -8.48 -12.44
N ARG A 191 13.22 -8.10 -11.38
CA ARG A 191 14.40 -8.83 -10.90
C ARG A 191 14.09 -9.59 -9.62
N GLU A 192 14.92 -10.58 -9.31
CA GLU A 192 14.85 -11.25 -8.01
C GLU A 192 15.13 -10.23 -6.90
N PRO A 193 14.28 -10.17 -5.86
CA PRO A 193 14.47 -9.22 -4.77
C PRO A 193 15.69 -9.61 -3.93
N GLY A 194 16.57 -8.64 -3.64
CA GLY A 194 17.75 -8.83 -2.78
C GLY A 194 17.40 -9.02 -1.30
N VAL A 195 16.24 -8.53 -0.88
CA VAL A 195 15.61 -8.78 0.42
C VAL A 195 14.14 -9.14 0.18
N PRO A 196 13.57 -10.12 0.89
CA PRO A 196 12.23 -10.56 0.58
C PRO A 196 11.18 -9.48 0.86
N ILE A 197 10.04 -9.60 0.17
CA ILE A 197 8.90 -8.68 0.29
C ILE A 197 7.75 -9.43 0.97
N VAL A 198 7.18 -8.89 2.03
CA VAL A 198 5.88 -9.39 2.53
C VAL A 198 4.78 -8.72 1.72
N SER A 199 4.04 -9.51 0.95
CA SER A 199 2.95 -9.01 0.10
C SER A 199 1.76 -8.59 0.95
N ALA A 200 1.22 -7.41 0.69
CA ALA A 200 -0.02 -7.00 1.33
C ALA A 200 -1.26 -7.61 0.65
N ALA A 201 -1.15 -8.17 -0.56
CA ALA A 201 -2.26 -8.85 -1.21
C ALA A 201 -2.50 -10.28 -0.69
N SER A 202 -1.44 -10.97 -0.26
CA SER A 202 -1.48 -12.40 0.12
C SER A 202 -0.97 -12.73 1.52
N GLY A 203 -0.24 -11.82 2.18
CA GLY A 203 0.45 -12.12 3.45
C GLY A 203 1.68 -13.05 3.30
N GLU A 204 2.04 -13.42 2.07
CA GLU A 204 3.16 -14.31 1.77
C GLU A 204 4.47 -13.55 1.55
N LEU A 205 5.59 -14.26 1.70
CA LEU A 205 6.91 -13.78 1.29
C LEU A 205 7.10 -13.97 -0.22
N LEU A 206 7.42 -12.88 -0.91
CA LEU A 206 7.84 -12.86 -2.30
C LEU A 206 9.36 -12.80 -2.34
N ALA A 207 9.96 -13.85 -2.91
CA ALA A 207 11.41 -13.99 -3.05
C ALA A 207 11.85 -14.26 -4.50
N ASP A 208 10.93 -14.19 -5.45
CA ASP A 208 11.19 -14.37 -6.89
C ASP A 208 10.48 -13.28 -7.70
N ALA A 209 11.09 -12.91 -8.83
CA ALA A 209 10.61 -11.82 -9.69
C ALA A 209 9.17 -12.04 -10.19
N GLY A 210 8.82 -13.29 -10.53
CA GLY A 210 7.51 -13.64 -11.07
C GLY A 210 6.40 -13.42 -10.05
N LYS A 211 6.62 -13.79 -8.79
CA LYS A 211 5.68 -13.53 -7.70
C LYS A 211 5.51 -12.05 -7.38
N VAL A 212 6.59 -11.25 -7.44
CA VAL A 212 6.49 -9.79 -7.27
C VAL A 212 5.59 -9.19 -8.35
N LYS A 213 5.84 -9.54 -9.62
CA LYS A 213 5.00 -9.09 -10.74
C LYS A 213 3.55 -9.53 -10.60
N ALA A 214 3.32 -10.80 -10.23
CA ALA A 214 1.97 -11.34 -10.03
C ALA A 214 1.21 -10.63 -8.90
N ALA A 215 1.89 -10.29 -7.80
CA ALA A 215 1.28 -9.54 -6.70
C ALA A 215 0.84 -8.13 -7.14
N LEU A 216 1.72 -7.39 -7.83
CA LEU A 216 1.40 -6.04 -8.32
C LEU A 216 0.26 -6.05 -9.37
N ARG A 217 0.20 -7.08 -10.23
CA ARG A 217 -0.87 -7.27 -11.21
C ARG A 217 -2.24 -7.38 -10.54
N ALA A 218 -2.34 -8.15 -9.46
CA ALA A 218 -3.61 -8.42 -8.80
C ALA A 218 -4.02 -7.33 -7.79
N GLN A 219 -3.07 -6.52 -7.33
CA GLN A 219 -3.23 -5.61 -6.19
C GLN A 219 -4.46 -4.68 -6.28
N MET A 220 -4.78 -4.12 -7.44
CA MET A 220 -5.89 -3.16 -7.59
C MET A 220 -7.27 -3.75 -7.30
N LEU A 221 -7.39 -5.08 -7.35
CA LEU A 221 -8.65 -5.82 -7.16
C LEU A 221 -8.66 -6.62 -5.85
N LEU A 222 -7.49 -6.84 -5.26
CA LEU A 222 -7.34 -7.62 -4.04
C LEU A 222 -7.30 -6.72 -2.81
N PRO A 223 -7.79 -7.23 -1.65
CA PRO A 223 -7.72 -6.49 -0.41
C PRO A 223 -6.27 -6.31 0.05
N VAL A 224 -6.03 -5.21 0.77
CA VAL A 224 -4.77 -5.00 1.51
C VAL A 224 -4.88 -5.67 2.87
N ARG A 225 -4.19 -6.79 3.05
CA ARG A 225 -4.17 -7.67 4.23
C ARG A 225 -3.07 -7.27 5.22
N TRP A 226 -3.08 -6.01 5.68
CA TRP A 226 -2.02 -5.49 6.54
C TRP A 226 -1.91 -6.21 7.90
N VAL A 227 -3.02 -6.73 8.42
CA VAL A 227 -2.98 -7.61 9.60
C VAL A 227 -2.10 -8.83 9.34
N GLU A 228 -2.27 -9.49 8.20
CA GLU A 228 -1.46 -10.66 7.82
C GLU A 228 0.01 -10.27 7.57
N VAL A 229 0.26 -9.07 7.04
CA VAL A 229 1.63 -8.53 6.91
C VAL A 229 2.31 -8.42 8.27
N VAL A 230 1.66 -7.78 9.26
CA VAL A 230 2.24 -7.60 10.60
C VAL A 230 2.46 -8.95 11.30
N GLU A 231 1.51 -9.87 11.17
CA GLU A 231 1.65 -11.23 11.71
C GLU A 231 2.81 -11.98 11.04
N LYS A 232 2.98 -11.85 9.72
CA LYS A 232 4.11 -12.41 8.99
C LYS A 232 5.43 -11.82 9.45
N LEU A 233 5.53 -10.50 9.63
CA LEU A 233 6.73 -9.87 10.17
C LEU A 233 7.08 -10.41 11.56
N ARG A 234 6.09 -10.62 12.43
CA ARG A 234 6.29 -11.25 13.74
C ARG A 234 6.82 -12.69 13.62
N GLU A 235 6.23 -13.50 12.73
CA GLU A 235 6.69 -14.87 12.47
C GLU A 235 8.14 -14.94 11.98
N LEU A 236 8.58 -13.91 11.25
CA LEU A 236 9.94 -13.78 10.72
C LEU A 236 10.96 -13.30 11.75
N GLY A 237 10.53 -12.97 12.97
CA GLY A 237 11.40 -12.49 14.05
C GLY A 237 11.63 -10.99 14.06
N VAL A 238 10.92 -10.22 13.22
CA VAL A 238 11.07 -8.77 13.14
C VAL A 238 10.81 -8.14 14.50
N ARG A 239 11.70 -7.24 14.90
CA ARG A 239 11.63 -6.48 16.16
C ARG A 239 11.52 -4.98 15.94
N GLU A 240 11.93 -4.51 14.77
CA GLU A 240 11.98 -3.08 14.44
C GLU A 240 11.29 -2.85 13.09
N VAL A 241 10.36 -1.91 13.03
CA VAL A 241 9.73 -1.41 11.81
C VAL A 241 10.13 0.06 11.63
N VAL A 242 10.69 0.38 10.47
CA VAL A 242 10.96 1.77 10.05
C VAL A 242 10.04 2.12 8.90
N GLU A 243 9.17 3.12 9.09
CA GLU A 243 8.24 3.58 8.05
C GLU A 243 8.88 4.67 7.19
N CYS A 244 9.05 4.39 5.90
CA CYS A 244 9.43 5.35 4.86
C CYS A 244 8.22 6.19 4.44
N GLY A 245 7.67 6.92 5.39
CA GLY A 245 6.49 7.76 5.22
C GLY A 245 6.45 8.83 6.29
N GLU A 246 6.38 10.09 5.88
CA GLU A 246 6.37 11.23 6.81
C GLU A 246 5.19 11.19 7.78
N GLY A 247 4.06 10.66 7.28
CA GLY A 247 2.82 10.58 8.01
C GLY A 247 2.84 9.61 9.19
N GLY A 248 3.72 8.60 9.23
CA GLY A 248 3.74 7.59 10.31
C GLY A 248 2.45 6.78 10.47
N THR A 249 1.74 6.54 9.37
CA THR A 249 0.44 5.87 9.39
C THR A 249 0.57 4.40 9.77
N LEU A 250 1.55 3.71 9.23
CA LEU A 250 1.78 2.29 9.50
C LEU A 250 2.31 2.06 10.92
N VAL A 251 3.18 2.93 11.41
CA VAL A 251 3.65 2.95 12.80
C VAL A 251 2.50 3.22 13.77
N ARG A 252 1.56 4.10 13.43
CA ARG A 252 0.35 4.29 14.24
C ARG A 252 -0.54 3.05 14.24
N MET A 253 -0.75 2.43 13.07
CA MET A 253 -1.54 1.21 12.93
C MET A 253 -0.95 0.05 13.76
N LEU A 254 0.38 -0.03 13.85
CA LEU A 254 1.08 -1.05 14.66
C LEU A 254 0.63 -1.04 16.14
N ARG A 255 0.23 0.12 16.68
CA ARG A 255 -0.21 0.25 18.09
C ARG A 255 -1.53 -0.48 18.39
N ASP A 256 -2.32 -0.81 17.38
CA ASP A 256 -3.55 -1.60 17.55
C ASP A 256 -3.27 -3.10 17.74
N PHE A 257 -2.05 -3.58 17.46
CA PHE A 257 -1.68 -4.99 17.58
C PHE A 257 -1.18 -5.30 18.99
N LYS A 258 -1.95 -6.10 19.73
CA LYS A 258 -1.61 -6.50 21.10
C LYS A 258 -0.66 -7.70 21.08
N GLY A 259 0.34 -7.68 21.97
CA GLY A 259 1.29 -8.79 22.11
C GLY A 259 2.30 -8.90 20.95
N VAL A 260 2.37 -7.88 20.10
CA VAL A 260 3.40 -7.77 19.07
C VAL A 260 4.59 -7.00 19.65
N GLU A 261 5.72 -7.69 19.80
CA GLU A 261 6.99 -7.12 20.29
C GLU A 261 7.79 -6.49 19.13
N ILE A 262 7.15 -5.58 18.40
CA ILE A 262 7.75 -4.83 17.29
C ILE A 262 7.70 -3.34 17.64
N SER A 263 8.85 -2.67 17.71
CA SER A 263 8.92 -1.21 17.78
C SER A 263 8.69 -0.61 16.40
N GLY A 264 8.06 0.57 16.35
CA GLY A 264 7.79 1.29 15.10
C GLY A 264 8.28 2.73 15.18
N GLU A 265 9.09 3.14 14.22
CA GLU A 265 9.64 4.49 14.11
C GLU A 265 9.45 5.03 12.69
N LYS A 266 9.27 6.35 12.54
CA LYS A 266 9.29 6.96 11.20
C LYS A 266 10.73 7.13 10.74
N ALA A 267 10.98 7.00 9.44
CA ALA A 267 12.30 7.25 8.86
C ALA A 267 12.88 8.61 9.28
N GLY A 268 12.05 9.66 9.30
CA GLY A 268 12.48 11.00 9.75
C GLY A 268 12.91 11.09 11.22
N GLU A 269 12.43 10.19 12.09
CA GLU A 269 12.89 10.12 13.50
C GLU A 269 14.22 9.38 13.61
N VAL A 270 14.42 8.35 12.78
CA VAL A 270 15.69 7.60 12.71
C VAL A 270 16.83 8.45 12.10
N LEU A 271 16.48 9.39 11.21
CA LEU A 271 17.42 10.26 10.50
C LEU A 271 17.73 11.58 11.23
N ALA A 272 17.10 11.84 12.38
CA ALA A 272 17.26 13.08 13.16
C ALA A 272 18.47 12.99 14.12
#